data_AF-A0A117V2L6-F1
#
_entry.id   AF-A0A117V2L6-F1
#
_cell.length_a   1.000
_cell.length_b   1.000
_cell.length_c   1.000
_cell.angle_alpha   90.00
_cell.angle_beta   90.00
_cell.angle_gamma   90.00
#
_symmetry.space_group_name_H-M   'P 1'
#
loop_
_entity.id
_entity.type
_entity.pdbx_description
1 polymer ?
#
loop_
_entity_poly.entity_id
_entity_poly.type
_entity_poly.pdbx_seq_one_letter_code
_entity_poly.pdbx_strand_id
1 'polypeptide(L)' 'MPRRQRRAPFKKADLARAISAAAKAGFVTSSIEVARDGTIRIFTAGAEQPASLFDQWKDKL' A
#
# COMPACT_ATOMS: atom_id res chain seq x y z
N MET A 1 8.53 -28.47 -14.55
CA MET A 1 7.45 -28.53 -13.53
C MET A 1 6.80 -27.15 -13.44
N PRO A 2 5.54 -26.96 -13.86
CA PRO A 2 4.87 -25.69 -13.65
C PRO A 2 4.63 -25.51 -12.15
N ARG A 3 5.20 -24.47 -11.53
CA ARG A 3 4.89 -24.10 -10.15
C ARG A 3 3.39 -23.84 -10.06
N ARG A 4 2.67 -24.69 -9.31
CA ARG A 4 1.24 -24.55 -9.04
C ARG A 4 0.98 -23.11 -8.57
N GLN A 5 0.33 -22.32 -9.42
CA GLN A 5 0.02 -20.91 -9.12
C GLN A 5 -0.95 -20.90 -7.93
N ARG A 6 -0.43 -20.67 -6.72
CA ARG A 6 -1.27 -20.43 -5.55
C ARG A 6 -2.07 -19.16 -5.82
N ARG A 7 -3.39 -19.25 -5.70
CA ARG A 7 -4.25 -18.07 -5.74
C ARG A 7 -3.76 -17.11 -4.66
N ALA A 8 -3.67 -15.82 -5.00
CA ALA A 8 -3.31 -14.79 -4.03
C ALA A 8 -4.25 -14.93 -2.80
N PRO A 9 -3.71 -14.80 -1.57
CA PRO A 9 -4.50 -15.00 -0.36
C PRO A 9 -5.64 -13.98 -0.21
N PHE A 10 -5.52 -12.83 -0.89
CA PHE A 10 -6.49 -11.75 -0.82
C PHE A 10 -7.68 -11.94 -1.76
N LYS A 11 -8.88 -11.73 -1.21
CA LYS A 11 -10.13 -11.69 -1.96
C LYS A 11 -10.55 -10.25 -2.22
N LYS A 12 -11.49 -10.07 -3.16
CA LYS A 12 -12.07 -8.75 -3.47
C LYS A 12 -12.70 -8.07 -2.24
N ALA A 13 -13.31 -8.84 -1.35
CA ALA A 13 -13.90 -8.32 -0.12
C ALA A 13 -12.86 -7.72 0.84
N ASP A 14 -11.69 -8.35 0.92
CA ASP A 14 -10.57 -7.87 1.73
C ASP A 14 -10.01 -6.55 1.16
N LEU A 15 -9.97 -6.44 -0.17
CA LEU A 15 -9.59 -5.20 -0.87
C LEU A 15 -10.55 -4.05 -0.55
N ALA A 16 -11.86 -4.29 -0.62
CA ALA A 16 -12.87 -3.30 -0.27
C ALA A 16 -12.72 -2.83 1.18
N ARG A 17 -12.45 -3.75 2.10
CA ARG A 17 -12.20 -3.45 3.51
C ARG A 17 -10.96 -2.58 3.70
N ALA A 18 -9.87 -2.88 2.99
CA ALA A 18 -8.63 -2.11 3.04
C ALA A 18 -8.83 -0.68 2.52
N ILE A 19 -9.55 -0.51 1.40
CA ILE A 19 -9.92 0.81 0.85
C ILE A 19 -10.74 1.61 1.87
N SER A 20 -11.78 0.99 2.45
CA SER A 20 -12.62 1.67 3.44
C SER A 20 -11.84 2.07 4.68
N ALA A 21 -10.88 1.27 5.13
CA ALA A 21 -10.02 1.60 6.26
C ALA A 21 -9.09 2.78 5.93
N ALA A 22 -8.46 2.77 4.75
CA ALA A 22 -7.61 3.86 4.29
C ALA A 22 -8.39 5.18 4.17
N ALA A 23 -9.60 5.14 3.59
CA ALA A 23 -10.49 6.30 3.49
C ALA A 23 -10.89 6.83 4.88
N LYS A 24 -11.21 5.95 5.84
CA LYS A 24 -11.52 6.34 7.23
C LYS A 24 -10.33 6.97 7.95
N ALA A 25 -9.11 6.58 7.59
CA ALA A 25 -7.88 7.16 8.11
C ALA A 25 -7.51 8.49 7.42
N GLY A 26 -8.36 9.01 6.53
CA GLY A 26 -8.13 10.28 5.83
C GLY A 26 -7.22 10.17 4.60
N PHE A 27 -6.84 8.96 4.21
CA PHE A 27 -6.03 8.76 3.01
C PHE A 27 -6.91 8.75 1.75
N VAL A 28 -6.56 9.59 0.78
CA VAL A 28 -7.13 9.53 -0.57
C VAL A 28 -6.40 8.43 -1.33
N THR A 29 -7.03 7.27 -1.49
CA THR A 29 -6.42 6.13 -2.20
C THR A 29 -6.42 6.38 -3.70
N SER A 30 -5.26 6.28 -4.35
CA SER A 30 -5.10 6.46 -5.80
C SER A 30 -5.00 5.15 -6.56
N SER A 31 -4.26 4.19 -6.03
CA SER A 31 -4.06 2.87 -6.65
C SER A 31 -3.84 1.80 -5.60
N ILE A 32 -4.21 0.56 -5.94
CA ILE A 32 -3.95 -0.62 -5.09
C ILE A 32 -3.36 -1.71 -5.96
N GLU A 33 -2.21 -2.22 -5.50
CA GLU A 33 -1.55 -3.36 -6.12
C GLU A 33 -1.57 -4.56 -5.18
N VAL A 34 -1.92 -5.71 -5.73
CA VAL A 34 -1.86 -7.00 -5.02
C VAL A 34 -0.84 -7.88 -5.72
N ALA A 35 0.31 -8.07 -5.07
CA ALA A 35 1.34 -8.95 -5.58
C ALA A 35 0.96 -10.43 -5.37
N ARG A 36 1.56 -11.32 -6.17
CA ARG A 36 1.29 -12.78 -6.13
C ARG A 36 1.71 -13.45 -4.82
N ASP A 37 2.59 -12.82 -4.06
CA ASP A 37 3.02 -13.24 -2.73
C ASP A 37 2.00 -12.87 -1.63
N GLY A 38 0.96 -12.11 -1.96
CA GLY A 38 -0.05 -11.64 -1.02
C GLY A 38 0.24 -10.28 -0.40
N THR A 39 1.31 -9.61 -0.82
CA THR A 39 1.60 -8.24 -0.39
C THR A 39 0.61 -7.27 -1.04
N ILE A 40 -0.04 -6.43 -0.24
CA ILE A 40 -0.85 -5.31 -0.73
C ILE A 40 -0.05 -4.01 -0.58
N ARG A 41 -0.02 -3.23 -1.66
CA ARG A 41 0.45 -1.84 -1.63
C ARG A 41 -0.72 -0.93 -1.93
N ILE A 42 -0.93 0.05 -1.05
CA ILE A 42 -1.94 1.09 -1.20
C ILE A 42 -1.18 2.38 -1.49
N PHE A 43 -1.39 2.93 -2.66
CA PHE A 43 -0.86 4.23 -3.05
C PHE A 43 -1.91 5.28 -2.72
N THR A 44 -1.47 6.36 -2.10
CA THR A 44 -2.33 7.45 -1.65
C THR A 44 -1.91 8.73 -2.33
N ALA A 45 -2.84 9.45 -2.94
CA ALA A 45 -2.58 10.77 -3.49
C ALA A 45 -2.45 11.78 -2.35
N GLY A 46 -1.32 12.49 -2.28
CA GLY A 46 -1.12 13.60 -1.35
C GLY A 46 -0.81 13.21 0.09
N ALA A 47 -0.52 11.95 0.39
CA ALA A 47 0.10 11.63 1.68
C ALA A 47 1.55 12.11 1.64
N GLU A 48 1.88 13.15 2.40
CA GLU A 48 3.26 13.49 2.69
C GLU A 48 3.92 12.27 3.34
N GLN A 49 4.94 11.74 2.67
CA GLN A 49 5.84 10.77 3.27
C GLN A 49 6.41 11.45 4.54
N PRO A 50 6.25 10.88 5.74
CA PRO A 50 6.84 11.49 6.93
C PRO A 50 8.36 11.59 6.68
N ALA A 51 8.88 12.82 6.73
CA ALA A 51 10.28 13.10 6.43
C ALA A 51 11.17 12.17 7.24
N SER A 52 12.00 11.40 6.54
CA SER A 52 12.89 10.47 7.21
C SER A 52 13.95 11.25 8.00
N LEU A 53 14.54 10.62 9.02
CA LEU A 53 15.67 11.21 9.76
C LEU A 53 16.82 11.62 8.83
N PHE A 54 16.95 10.95 7.68
CA PHE A 54 17.94 11.29 6.67
C PHE A 54 17.60 12.60 5.95
N ASP A 55 16.33 12.82 5.60
CA ASP A 55 15.88 14.06 4.95
C ASP A 55 16.09 15.27 5.87
N GLN A 56 15.79 15.11 7.16
CA GLN A 56 16.01 16.15 8.18
C GLN A 56 17.50 16.49 8.41
N TRP A 57 18.40 15.53 8.20
CA TRP A 57 19.84 15.78 8.26
C TRP A 57 20.35 16.52 7.01
N LYS A 58 19.84 16.14 5.84
CA LYS A 58 20.23 16.74 4.56
C LYS A 58 19.87 18.23 4.48
N ASP A 59 18.71 18.62 4.99
CA ASP A 59 18.26 20.03 5.00
C ASP A 59 19.07 20.94 5.94
N LYS A 60 19.96 20.38 6.77
CA LYS A 60 20.86 21.14 7.65
C LYS A 60 22.26 21.39 7.07
N LEU A 61 22.52 20.95 5.83
CA LEU A 61 23.74 21.21 5.06
C LEU A 61 23.49 22.29 4.01
#